data_AF-A0A920HHS1-F1
#
_entry.id   AF-A0A920HHS1-F1
#
_cell.length_a   1.000
_cell.length_b   1.000
_cell.length_c   1.000
_cell.angle_alpha   90.00
_cell.angle_beta   90.00
_cell.angle_gamma   90.00
#
_symmetry.space_group_name_H-M   'P 1'
#
loop_
_entity.id
_entity.type
_entity.pdbx_description
1 polymer ?
#
loop_
_entity_poly.entity_id
_entity_poly.type
_entity_poly.pdbx_seq_one_letter_code
_entity_poly.pdbx_strand_id
1 'polypeptide(L)' 'MKNIAVVFGGFSSEYEVSVKSGKFIYENLKDNQSLNVYQICISKESIMLYMIITSMI' A
#
# COMPACT_ATOMS: atom_id res chain seq x y z
N MET A 1 -14.39 -9.54 -10.01
CA MET A 1 -13.30 -8.81 -9.34
C MET A 1 -13.45 -8.91 -7.83
N LYS A 2 -12.34 -9.01 -7.10
CA LYS A 2 -12.27 -8.81 -5.65
C LYS A 2 -11.42 -7.58 -5.35
N ASN A 3 -11.83 -6.79 -4.37
CA ASN A 3 -11.09 -5.60 -3.94
C ASN A 3 -10.13 -5.98 -2.81
N ILE A 4 -8.86 -5.57 -2.89
CA ILE A 4 -7.85 -5.79 -1.86
C ILE A 4 -7.11 -4.49 -1.61
N ALA A 5 -6.97 -4.08 -0.35
CA ALA A 5 -6.16 -2.94 0.04
C ALA A 5 -4.89 -3.43 0.75
N VAL A 6 -3.73 -2.98 0.30
CA VAL A 6 -2.43 -3.20 0.93
C VAL A 6 -2.11 -1.96 1.76
N VAL A 7 -2.21 -2.09 3.09
CA VAL A 7 -2.00 -1.01 4.06
C VAL A 7 -0.68 -1.23 4.80
N PHE A 8 0.18 -0.21 4.82
CA PHE A 8 1.51 -0.29 5.43
C PHE A 8 2.05 1.09 5.86
N GLY A 9 3.22 1.13 6.48
CA GLY A 9 3.81 2.33 7.08
C GLY A 9 3.40 2.47 8.55
N GLY A 10 3.07 3.70 8.96
CA GLY A 10 2.60 4.04 10.30
C GLY A 10 3.63 4.70 11.20
N PHE A 11 3.15 5.30 12.30
CA PHE A 11 3.99 5.88 13.35
C PHE A 11 4.70 4.77 14.15
N SER A 12 5.81 4.27 13.61
CA SER A 12 6.59 3.16 14.20
C SER A 12 8.07 3.29 13.86
N SER A 13 8.93 2.77 14.73
CA SER A 13 10.36 2.55 14.43
C SER A 13 10.56 1.58 13.26
N GLU A 14 9.59 0.71 12.98
CA GLU A 14 9.59 -0.25 11.88
C GLU A 14 9.00 0.32 10.57
N TYR A 15 8.72 1.63 10.51
CA TYR A 15 8.10 2.28 9.34
C TYR A 15 8.73 1.87 8.00
N GLU A 16 10.05 1.93 7.89
CA GLU A 16 10.75 1.62 6.65
C GLU A 16 10.63 0.14 6.25
N VAL A 17 10.61 -0.75 7.24
CA VAL A 17 10.40 -2.18 7.03
C VAL A 17 8.98 -2.43 6.52
N SER A 18 7.99 -1.81 7.17
CA SER A 18 6.58 -1.87 6.76
C SER A 18 6.37 -1.35 5.33
N VAL A 19 6.99 -0.21 4.98
CA VAL A 19 6.93 0.36 3.62
C VAL A 19 7.55 -0.56 2.56
N LYS A 20 8.71 -1.15 2.84
CA LYS A 20 9.37 -2.07 1.90
C LYS A 20 8.52 -3.32 1.66
N SER A 21 8.01 -3.94 2.74
CA SER A 21 7.16 -5.13 2.65
C SER A 21 5.83 -4.84 1.95
N GLY A 22 5.17 -3.73 2.28
CA GLY A 22 3.90 -3.36 1.66
C GLY A 22 4.02 -3.05 0.17
N LYS A 23 5.09 -2.37 -0.25
CA LYS A 23 5.39 -2.17 -1.68
C LYS A 23 5.63 -3.50 -2.39
N PHE A 24 6.41 -4.40 -1.80
CA PHE A 24 6.65 -5.73 -2.38
C PHE A 24 5.34 -6.51 -2.59
N ILE A 25 4.44 -6.52 -1.59
CA ILE A 25 3.14 -7.19 -1.70
C ILE A 25 2.29 -6.55 -2.81
N TYR A 26 2.21 -5.21 -2.87
CA TYR A 26 1.48 -4.51 -3.92
C TYR A 26 1.97 -4.88 -5.32
N GLU A 27 3.28 -4.86 -5.55
CA GLU A 27 3.89 -5.20 -6.85
C GLU A 27 3.59 -6.63 -7.30
N ASN A 28 3.47 -7.58 -6.36
CA ASN A 28 3.11 -8.96 -6.69
C ASN A 28 1.61 -9.15 -6.98
N LEU A 29 0.75 -8.23 -6.52
CA LEU A 29 -0.70 -8.34 -6.65
C LEU A 29 -1.28 -7.49 -7.79
N LYS A 30 -0.63 -6.37 -8.14
CA LYS A 30 -1.17 -5.34 -9.06
C LYS A 30 -1.53 -5.85 -10.45
N ASP A 31 -0.81 -6.86 -10.96
CA ASP A 31 -0.99 -7.39 -12.32
C ASP A 31 -2.06 -8.51 -12.38
N ASN A 32 -2.68 -8.85 -11.25
CA ASN A 32 -3.70 -9.87 -11.20
C ASN A 32 -5.04 -9.34 -11.74
N GLN A 33 -5.44 -9.82 -12.92
CA GLN A 33 -6.66 -9.40 -13.63
C GLN A 33 -7.97 -9.68 -12.85
N SER A 34 -7.94 -10.53 -11.82
CA SER A 34 -9.12 -10.81 -10.98
C SER A 34 -9.25 -9.88 -9.77
N LEU A 35 -8.25 -9.03 -9.52
CA LEU A 35 -8.13 -8.18 -8.34
C LEU A 35 -8.14 -6.68 -8.71
N ASN A 36 -8.83 -5.90 -7.88
CA ASN A 36 -8.63 -4.46 -7.82
C ASN A 36 -7.77 -4.18 -6.59
N VAL A 37 -6.51 -3.80 -6.80
CA VAL A 37 -5.52 -3.64 -5.73
C VAL A 37 -5.34 -2.16 -5.41
N TYR A 38 -5.52 -1.79 -4.14
CA TYR A 38 -5.34 -0.44 -3.64
C TYR A 38 -4.11 -0.36 -2.74
N GLN A 39 -3.34 0.71 -2.88
CA GLN A 39 -2.15 0.96 -2.07
C GLN A 39 -2.41 2.09 -1.06
N ILE A 40 -2.17 1.83 0.22
CA ILE A 40 -2.38 2.80 1.29
C ILE A 40 -1.13 2.86 2.16
N CYS A 41 -0.48 4.02 2.18
CA CYS A 41 0.67 4.27 3.04
C CYS A 41 0.28 5.23 4.16
N ILE A 42 0.51 4.84 5.40
CA ILE A 42 0.33 5.69 6.59
C ILE A 42 1.66 6.38 6.86
N SER A 43 1.68 7.71 7.03
CA SER A 43 2.92 8.45 7.24
C SER A 43 3.64 8.10 8.54
N LYS A 44 4.96 8.37 8.59
CA LYS A 44 5.80 8.15 9.76
C LYS A 44 5.60 9.22 10.83
N GLU A 45 5.30 10.45 10.43
CA GLU A 45 5.29 11.61 11.34
C GLU A 45 3.94 11.82 12.04
N SER A 46 2.85 11.32 11.46
CA SER A 46 1.50 11.43 12.02
C SER A 46 0.58 10.33 11.48
N ILE A 47 -0.57 10.12 12.12
CA ILE A 47 -1.61 9.18 11.65
C ILE A 47 -2.38 9.83 10.49
N MET A 48 -1.68 10.15 9.41
CA MET A 48 -2.28 10.61 8.17
C MET A 48 -2.22 9.48 7.14
N LEU A 49 -3.37 9.16 6.57
CA LEU A 49 -3.51 8.15 5.51
C LEU A 49 -3.29 8.83 4.16
N TYR A 50 -2.34 8.32 3.38
CA TYR A 50 -2.21 8.65 1.97
C TYR A 50 -2.66 7.46 1.13
N MET A 51 -3.81 7.60 0.46
CA MET A 51 -4.20 6.69 -0.61
C MET A 51 -3.38 7.06 -1.85
N ILE A 52 -2.48 6.16 -2.24
CA ILE A 52 -1.76 6.30 -3.51
C ILE A 52 -2.59 5.57 -4.55
N ILE A 53 -3.47 6.31 -5.22
CA ILE A 53 -4.19 5.79 -6.37
C ILE A 53 -3.27 5.98 -7.59
N THR A 54 -2.44 4.98 -7.88
CA THR A 54 -1.78 4.91 -9.20
C THR A 54 -2.81 4.46 -10.23
N SER A 55 -3.60 5.40 -10.70
CA SER A 55 -4.28 5.30 -11.99
C SER A 55 -3.33 5.84 -13.05
N MET A 56 -2.56 4.96 -13.68
CA MET A 56 -2.07 5.25 -15.03
C MET A 56 -3.28 5.20 -15.96
N ILE A 57 -3.69 6.38 -16.46
CA ILE A 57 -4.33 6.50 -17.77
C ILE A 57 -3.18 6.45 -18.79
#